data_AF-A0A1F1Z927-F1
#
_entry.id   AF-A0A1F1Z927-F1
#
_cell.length_a   1.000
_cell.length_b   1.000
_cell.length_c   1.000
_cell.angle_alpha   90.00
_cell.angle_beta   90.00
_cell.angle_gamma   90.00
#
_symmetry.space_group_name_H-M   'P 1'
#
loop_
_entity.id
_entity.type
_entity.pdbx_description
1 polymer ?
#
loop_
_entity_poly.entity_id
_entity_poly.type
_entity_poly.pdbx_seq_one_letter_code
_entity_poly.pdbx_strand_id
1 'polypeptide(L)'
;MKPKRFNDVLFECLDAHFSRIDNALIGDSFVWSMRSGELIWFVRMDYDGLLDEFSFLRVEFAPVAWVKEDYSNTKQAPMIIRSQLVDFDSLTFVVDYSKLPGRPFSAFFISGLNDQYLEYRRQDVPEYFDLDARRQDLNTFFDALKAGMQRLTTLDQISALRYADKPEMTPEKIEQAWQKHKAMMDNDPYERT
;
A
#
# COMPACT_ATOMS: atom_id res chain seq x y z
N MET A 1 21.90 9.43 20.44
CA MET A 1 20.77 9.56 19.49
C MET A 1 20.88 8.37 18.54
N LYS A 2 19.90 7.44 18.52
CA LYS A 2 19.96 6.32 17.56
C LYS A 2 19.77 6.91 16.15
N PRO A 3 20.50 6.45 15.12
CA PRO A 3 20.25 6.88 13.74
C PRO A 3 18.80 6.55 13.38
N LYS A 4 18.08 7.49 12.76
CA LYS A 4 16.76 7.19 12.18
C LYS A 4 16.93 6.11 11.13
N ARG A 5 16.06 5.09 11.16
CA ARG A 5 16.02 4.04 10.12
C ARG A 5 15.06 4.47 9.02
N PHE A 6 15.18 3.90 7.82
CA PHE A 6 14.26 4.19 6.73
C PHE A 6 12.79 3.95 7.12
N ASN A 7 12.51 2.88 7.90
CA ASN A 7 11.15 2.61 8.37
C ASN A 7 10.59 3.70 9.29
N ASP A 8 11.43 4.42 10.05
CA ASP A 8 10.97 5.56 10.84
C ASP A 8 10.48 6.67 9.91
N VAL A 9 11.23 6.96 8.84
CA VAL A 9 10.85 7.95 7.82
C VAL A 9 9.59 7.52 7.07
N LEU A 10 9.52 6.25 6.69
CA LEU A 10 8.36 5.66 6.01
C LEU A 10 7.09 5.81 6.85
N PHE A 11 7.15 5.46 8.14
CA PHE A 11 6.01 5.56 9.03
C PHE A 11 5.64 7.02 9.33
N GLU A 12 6.62 7.91 9.53
CA GLU A 12 6.36 9.35 9.66
C GLU A 12 5.61 9.90 8.43
N CYS A 13 5.99 9.47 7.22
CA CYS A 13 5.31 9.90 5.99
C CYS A 13 3.90 9.29 5.90
N LEU A 14 3.71 8.01 6.24
CA LEU A 14 2.39 7.38 6.26
C LEU A 14 1.44 8.05 7.26
N ASP A 15 1.93 8.31 8.48
CA ASP A 15 1.18 8.99 9.55
C ASP A 15 0.79 10.43 9.14
N ALA A 16 1.59 11.09 8.29
CA ALA A 16 1.28 12.42 7.76
C ALA A 16 0.16 12.41 6.69
N HIS A 17 -0.03 11.29 5.98
CA HIS A 17 -0.97 11.20 4.85
C HIS A 17 -2.25 10.46 5.18
N PHE A 18 -2.21 9.50 6.11
CA PHE A 18 -3.28 8.57 6.41
C PHE A 18 -3.50 8.43 7.92
N SER A 19 -4.70 8.02 8.33
CA SER A 19 -5.03 7.82 9.74
C SER A 19 -4.61 6.43 10.19
N ARG A 20 -3.71 6.35 11.17
CA ARG A 20 -3.28 5.09 11.80
C ARG A 20 -4.48 4.34 12.40
N ILE A 21 -4.53 3.02 12.22
CA ILE A 21 -5.49 2.15 12.91
C ILE A 21 -4.72 1.30 13.92
N ASP A 22 -4.60 1.80 15.16
CA ASP A 22 -3.78 1.16 16.21
C ASP A 22 -4.37 -0.17 16.73
N ASN A 23 -5.69 -0.34 16.64
CA ASN A 23 -6.40 -1.54 17.09
C ASN A 23 -6.52 -2.63 16.02
N ALA A 24 -6.08 -2.36 14.78
CA ALA A 24 -6.02 -3.36 13.71
C ALA A 24 -4.65 -4.05 13.73
N LEU A 25 -4.35 -4.78 14.80
CA LEU A 25 -3.26 -5.75 14.78
C LEU A 25 -3.69 -6.92 13.88
N ILE A 26 -3.51 -6.74 12.57
CA ILE A 26 -3.70 -7.79 11.58
C ILE A 26 -2.37 -8.55 11.45
N GLY A 27 -1.97 -9.27 12.50
CA GLY A 27 -0.66 -9.95 12.57
C GLY A 27 0.51 -8.97 12.66
N ASP A 28 1.61 -9.25 11.95
CA ASP A 28 2.84 -8.43 11.93
C ASP A 28 2.76 -7.30 10.89
N SER A 29 1.69 -6.51 10.94
CA SER A 29 1.44 -5.44 9.97
C SER A 29 1.03 -4.15 10.64
N PHE A 30 1.47 -3.02 10.06
CA PHE A 30 0.92 -1.72 10.39
C PHE A 30 -0.10 -1.30 9.35
N VAL A 31 -1.21 -0.73 9.82
CA VAL A 31 -2.34 -0.36 8.96
C VAL A 31 -2.71 1.11 9.18
N TRP A 32 -2.93 1.79 8.07
CA TRP A 32 -3.50 3.12 8.01
C TRP A 32 -4.74 3.11 7.15
N SER A 33 -5.59 4.13 7.31
CA SER A 33 -6.80 4.27 6.53
C SER A 33 -7.06 5.68 6.03
N MET A 34 -7.89 5.74 4.99
CA MET A 34 -8.48 6.99 4.50
C MET A 34 -9.85 6.71 3.93
N ARG A 35 -10.81 7.58 4.21
CA ARG A 35 -12.13 7.52 3.59
C ARG A 35 -12.14 8.32 2.28
N SER A 36 -12.84 7.79 1.28
CA SER A 36 -13.13 8.46 0.01
C SER A 36 -14.56 8.10 -0.41
N GLY A 37 -15.51 9.02 -0.18
CA GLY A 37 -16.93 8.78 -0.44
C GLY A 37 -17.49 7.57 0.33
N GLU A 38 -17.94 6.57 -0.42
CA GLU A 38 -18.50 5.31 0.08
C GLU A 38 -17.43 4.27 0.40
N LEU A 39 -16.18 4.52 0.00
CA LEU A 39 -15.05 3.61 0.23
C LEU A 39 -14.23 4.04 1.45
N ILE A 40 -13.68 3.04 2.11
CA ILE A 40 -12.53 3.16 3.00
C ILE A 40 -11.36 2.41 2.38
N TRP A 41 -10.21 3.09 2.36
CA TRP A 41 -8.94 2.60 1.87
C TRP A 41 -8.09 2.17 3.05
N PHE A 42 -7.35 1.09 2.88
CA PHE A 42 -6.36 0.61 3.82
C PHE A 42 -4.99 0.61 3.14
N VAL A 43 -4.03 1.24 3.80
CA VAL A 43 -2.63 1.20 3.43
C VAL A 43 -1.94 0.34 4.46
N ARG A 44 -1.35 -0.77 4.03
CA ARG A 44 -0.74 -1.75 4.94
C ARG A 44 0.73 -1.91 4.63
N MET A 45 1.53 -1.93 5.69
CA MET A 45 2.93 -2.33 5.65
C MET A 45 3.07 -3.68 6.34
N ASP A 46 3.42 -4.72 5.59
CA ASP A 46 3.71 -6.04 6.15
C ASP A 46 5.19 -6.16 6.55
N TYR A 47 5.44 -6.90 7.62
CA TYR A 47 6.78 -7.32 8.00
C TYR A 47 7.33 -8.40 7.05
N ASP A 48 8.56 -8.20 6.58
CA ASP A 48 9.35 -9.18 5.85
C ASP A 48 10.37 -9.80 6.80
N GLY A 49 10.12 -11.04 7.21
CA GLY A 49 11.02 -11.77 8.11
C GLY A 49 12.36 -12.14 7.49
N LEU A 50 12.53 -12.08 6.16
CA LEU A 50 13.83 -12.29 5.52
C LEU A 50 14.73 -11.06 5.64
N LEU A 51 14.13 -9.87 5.54
CA LEU A 51 14.82 -8.58 5.61
C LEU A 51 14.80 -7.96 7.02
N ASP A 52 14.08 -8.59 7.97
CA ASP A 52 13.89 -8.10 9.34
C ASP A 52 13.29 -6.68 9.38
N GLU A 53 12.39 -6.36 8.44
CA GLU A 53 11.88 -5.01 8.24
C GLU A 53 10.49 -4.95 7.58
N PHE A 54 9.81 -3.81 7.67
CA PHE A 54 8.57 -3.55 6.93
C PHE A 54 8.87 -3.05 5.51
N SER A 55 8.60 -3.86 4.49
CA SER A 55 9.00 -3.56 3.10
C SER A 55 7.86 -3.69 2.06
N PHE A 56 6.73 -4.31 2.42
CA PHE A 56 5.62 -4.54 1.50
C PHE A 56 4.45 -3.59 1.75
N LEU A 57 4.30 -2.61 0.86
CA LEU A 57 3.15 -1.72 0.84
C LEU A 57 1.99 -2.36 0.04
N ARG A 58 0.91 -2.73 0.74
CA ARG A 58 -0.37 -3.11 0.13
C ARG A 58 -1.35 -1.95 0.20
N VAL A 59 -2.20 -1.88 -0.82
CA VAL A 59 -3.31 -0.94 -0.87
C VAL A 59 -4.58 -1.73 -1.09
N GLU A 60 -5.46 -1.68 -0.10
CA GLU A 60 -6.72 -2.41 -0.05
C GLU A 60 -7.86 -1.40 0.10
N PHE A 61 -9.08 -1.83 -0.18
CA PHE A 61 -10.25 -0.99 -0.02
C PHE A 61 -11.48 -1.83 0.30
N ALA A 62 -12.51 -1.20 0.84
CA ALA A 62 -13.84 -1.78 0.96
C ALA A 62 -14.89 -0.67 0.99
N PRO A 63 -16.15 -0.94 0.63
CA PRO A 63 -17.26 -0.09 1.03
C PRO A 63 -17.28 0.07 2.55
N VAL A 64 -17.54 1.28 3.03
CA VAL A 64 -17.64 1.58 4.47
C VAL A 64 -18.67 0.67 5.14
N ALA A 65 -19.78 0.38 4.46
CA ALA A 65 -20.85 -0.49 4.96
C ALA A 65 -20.43 -1.96 5.15
N TRP A 66 -19.28 -2.39 4.61
CA TRP A 66 -18.77 -3.75 4.78
C TRP A 66 -17.79 -3.86 5.94
N VAL A 67 -17.30 -2.75 6.48
CA VAL A 67 -16.23 -2.75 7.49
C VAL A 67 -16.83 -2.74 8.88
N LYS A 68 -16.41 -3.70 9.72
CA LYS A 68 -16.78 -3.74 11.15
C LYS A 68 -16.16 -2.55 11.88
N GLU A 69 -16.81 -2.08 12.95
CA GLU A 69 -16.34 -0.92 13.73
C GLU A 69 -14.92 -1.09 14.31
N ASP A 70 -14.54 -2.34 14.62
CA ASP A 70 -13.23 -2.71 15.13
C ASP A 70 -12.20 -3.03 14.04
N TYR A 71 -12.57 -2.93 12.77
CA TYR A 71 -11.73 -3.23 11.60
C TYR A 71 -11.27 -4.70 11.50
N SER A 72 -11.80 -5.61 12.33
CA SER A 72 -11.36 -7.02 12.40
C SER A 72 -11.49 -7.77 11.07
N ASN A 73 -12.49 -7.43 10.25
CA ASN A 73 -12.76 -8.11 8.99
C ASN A 73 -11.99 -7.56 7.77
N THR A 74 -11.06 -6.62 7.98
CA THR A 74 -10.36 -5.92 6.89
C THR A 74 -9.15 -6.69 6.35
N LYS A 75 -8.74 -7.79 7.01
CA LYS A 75 -7.61 -8.63 6.56
C LYS A 75 -7.78 -9.16 5.14
N GLN A 76 -9.01 -9.45 4.75
CA GLN A 76 -9.40 -10.01 3.45
C GLN A 76 -9.95 -8.95 2.47
N ALA A 77 -9.77 -7.66 2.78
CA ALA A 77 -10.23 -6.59 1.91
C ALA A 77 -9.62 -6.72 0.50
N PRO A 78 -10.39 -6.44 -0.57
CA PRO A 78 -9.86 -6.51 -1.92
C PRO A 78 -8.69 -5.53 -2.11
N MET A 79 -7.61 -6.04 -2.71
CA MET A 79 -6.43 -5.27 -3.05
C MET A 79 -6.58 -4.58 -4.41
N ILE A 80 -6.04 -3.36 -4.52
CA ILE A 80 -5.82 -2.67 -5.80
C ILE A 80 -4.33 -2.62 -6.12
N ILE A 81 -3.99 -2.67 -7.41
CA ILE A 81 -2.61 -2.51 -7.83
C ILE A 81 -2.28 -1.03 -7.80
N ARG A 82 -1.22 -0.63 -7.06
CA ARG A 82 -0.82 0.77 -6.89
C ARG A 82 -0.63 1.53 -8.21
N SER A 83 -0.14 0.88 -9.26
CA SER A 83 0.02 1.49 -10.59
C SER A 83 -1.30 1.84 -11.27
N GLN A 84 -2.45 1.37 -10.77
CA GLN A 84 -3.77 1.81 -11.22
C GLN A 84 -4.21 3.11 -10.53
N LEU A 85 -3.58 3.47 -9.41
CA LEU A 85 -3.86 4.70 -8.65
C LEU A 85 -2.87 5.82 -8.97
N VAL A 86 -1.61 5.44 -9.16
CA VAL A 86 -0.47 6.34 -9.34
C VAL A 86 0.26 5.97 -10.61
N ASP A 87 0.39 6.96 -11.50
CA ASP A 87 1.36 6.89 -12.60
C ASP A 87 2.72 7.33 -12.07
N PHE A 88 3.59 6.37 -11.78
CA PHE A 88 4.89 6.64 -11.16
C PHE A 88 5.86 7.35 -12.11
N ASP A 89 5.75 7.12 -13.41
CA ASP A 89 6.60 7.77 -14.41
C ASP A 89 6.25 9.26 -14.56
N SER A 90 5.05 9.67 -14.11
CA SER A 90 4.65 11.07 -14.02
C SER A 90 5.20 11.81 -12.79
N LEU A 91 5.78 11.08 -11.82
CA LEU A 91 6.31 11.65 -10.59
C LEU A 91 7.78 12.01 -10.76
N THR A 92 8.16 13.17 -10.22
CA THR A 92 9.56 13.60 -10.16
C THR A 92 10.11 13.32 -8.77
N PHE A 93 11.11 12.46 -8.71
CA PHE A 93 11.80 12.11 -7.47
C PHE A 93 13.18 12.77 -7.39
N VAL A 94 13.63 12.99 -6.16
CA VAL A 94 14.97 13.49 -5.83
C VAL A 94 16.00 12.39 -6.08
N VAL A 95 15.70 11.16 -5.63
CA VAL A 95 16.57 10.01 -5.87
C VAL A 95 16.29 9.41 -7.24
N ASP A 96 17.34 9.13 -8.01
CA ASP A 96 17.22 8.45 -9.30
C ASP A 96 17.15 6.92 -9.11
N TYR A 97 15.92 6.40 -9.03
CA TYR A 97 15.66 4.96 -8.89
C TYR A 97 15.97 4.13 -10.13
N SER A 98 16.20 4.75 -11.30
CA SER A 98 16.50 4.03 -12.54
C SER A 98 17.89 3.38 -12.52
N LYS A 99 18.78 3.90 -11.66
CA LYS A 99 20.13 3.36 -11.43
C LYS A 99 20.13 2.06 -10.65
N LEU A 100 19.01 1.65 -10.07
CA LEU A 100 18.92 0.46 -9.23
C LEU A 100 18.42 -0.76 -10.03
N PRO A 101 18.97 -1.96 -9.79
CA PRO A 101 18.51 -3.17 -10.45
C PRO A 101 17.11 -3.57 -9.96
N GLY A 102 16.27 -3.99 -10.89
CA GLY A 102 14.89 -4.40 -10.64
C GLY A 102 13.88 -3.40 -11.20
N ARG A 103 12.59 -3.59 -10.88
CA ARG A 103 11.58 -2.59 -11.24
C ARG A 103 11.72 -1.40 -10.28
N PRO A 104 11.68 -0.15 -10.78
CA PRO A 104 11.80 1.05 -9.94
C PRO A 104 10.92 1.02 -8.69
N PHE A 105 9.69 0.51 -8.83
CA PHE A 105 8.74 0.31 -7.72
C PHE A 105 9.23 -0.58 -6.58
N SER A 106 9.97 -1.65 -6.88
CA SER A 106 10.49 -2.55 -5.86
C SER A 106 11.64 -1.90 -5.10
N ALA A 107 12.50 -1.15 -5.79
CA ALA A 107 13.59 -0.42 -5.16
C ALA A 107 13.10 0.76 -4.30
N PHE A 108 11.90 1.29 -4.56
CA PHE A 108 11.33 2.42 -3.85
C PHE A 108 10.98 2.13 -2.38
N PHE A 109 10.51 0.93 -2.03
CA PHE A 109 10.05 0.61 -0.65
C PHE A 109 10.95 -0.33 0.14
N ILE A 110 11.88 -1.01 -0.52
CA ILE A 110 12.82 -1.86 0.22
C ILE A 110 13.73 -0.92 0.99
N SER A 111 13.94 -1.19 2.28
CA SER A 111 14.89 -0.42 3.08
C SER A 111 16.28 -0.93 2.74
N GLY A 112 17.26 -0.03 2.68
CA GLY A 112 18.61 -0.39 2.26
C GLY A 112 19.40 -1.27 3.21
N LEU A 113 18.80 -2.12 4.05
CA LEU A 113 19.51 -2.69 5.19
C LEU A 113 19.30 -4.21 5.38
N ASN A 114 20.45 -4.89 5.49
CA ASN A 114 20.68 -6.26 5.95
C ASN A 114 20.09 -7.39 5.10
N ASP A 115 20.65 -7.61 3.91
CA ASP A 115 20.97 -9.00 3.55
C ASP A 115 22.15 -9.06 2.58
N GLN A 116 22.97 -10.09 2.75
CA GLN A 116 24.18 -10.39 1.97
C GLN A 116 23.89 -10.56 0.46
N TYR A 117 22.60 -10.71 0.13
CA TYR A 117 22.06 -10.81 -1.23
C TYR A 117 21.76 -9.45 -1.90
N LEU A 118 21.68 -8.34 -1.16
CA LEU A 118 21.33 -7.00 -1.66
C LEU A 118 22.45 -5.96 -1.54
N GLU A 119 23.47 -6.19 -0.70
CA GLU A 119 24.54 -5.22 -0.38
C GLU A 119 25.31 -4.71 -1.60
N TYR A 120 25.61 -5.56 -2.58
CA TYR A 120 26.59 -5.23 -3.61
C TYR A 120 26.10 -4.31 -4.73
N ARG A 121 24.83 -3.89 -4.78
CA ARG A 121 24.31 -3.07 -5.89
C ARG A 121 23.59 -1.77 -5.49
N ARG A 122 23.23 -1.61 -4.22
CA ARG A 122 22.54 -0.39 -3.73
C ARG A 122 23.47 0.56 -2.98
N GLN A 123 24.57 0.04 -2.42
CA GLN A 123 25.57 0.84 -1.71
C GLN A 123 26.30 1.83 -2.65
N ASP A 124 26.24 1.62 -3.96
CA ASP A 124 26.88 2.47 -4.98
C ASP A 124 26.09 3.75 -5.33
N VAL A 125 24.90 3.97 -4.74
CA VAL A 125 24.07 5.17 -4.95
C VAL A 125 23.91 5.91 -3.61
N PRO A 126 24.85 6.82 -3.25
CA PRO A 126 24.87 7.51 -1.96
C PRO A 126 23.56 8.22 -1.60
N GLU A 127 22.84 8.72 -2.61
CA GLU A 127 21.57 9.43 -2.48
C GLU A 127 20.46 8.56 -1.86
N TYR A 128 20.59 7.23 -1.93
CA TYR A 128 19.62 6.31 -1.34
C TYR A 128 19.68 6.29 0.20
N PHE A 129 20.82 6.66 0.79
CA PHE A 129 20.99 6.80 2.25
C PHE A 129 20.60 8.19 2.77
N ASP A 130 20.30 9.13 1.88
CA ASP A 130 19.83 10.47 2.24
C ASP A 130 18.37 10.42 2.69
N LEU A 131 18.17 10.25 4.00
CA LEU A 131 16.84 10.11 4.60
C LEU A 131 15.93 11.33 4.37
N ASP A 132 16.47 12.52 4.10
CA ASP A 132 15.66 13.70 3.82
C ASP A 132 15.17 13.69 2.36
N ALA A 133 16.03 13.32 1.41
CA ALA A 133 15.61 13.05 0.03
C ALA A 133 14.56 11.93 -0.03
N ARG A 134 14.78 10.84 0.75
CA ARG A 134 13.83 9.73 0.89
C ARG A 134 12.49 10.20 1.44
N ARG A 135 12.48 11.05 2.45
CA ARG A 135 11.26 11.64 3.03
C ARG A 135 10.50 12.43 1.98
N GLN A 136 11.19 13.26 1.20
CA GLN A 136 10.57 14.03 0.14
C GLN A 136 9.93 13.13 -0.93
N ASP A 137 10.65 12.11 -1.40
CA ASP A 137 10.14 11.15 -2.38
C ASP A 137 8.92 10.37 -1.88
N LEU A 138 8.96 9.94 -0.62
CA LEU A 138 7.84 9.25 0.03
C LEU A 138 6.61 10.16 0.13
N ASN A 139 6.78 11.42 0.51
CA ASN A 139 5.67 12.39 0.54
C ASN A 139 5.10 12.60 -0.87
N THR A 140 5.94 12.83 -1.89
CA THR A 140 5.50 12.96 -3.29
C THR A 140 4.67 11.74 -3.73
N PHE A 141 5.14 10.54 -3.41
CA PHE A 141 4.41 9.32 -3.73
C PHE A 141 3.08 9.20 -2.96
N PHE A 142 3.09 9.46 -1.65
CA PHE A 142 1.89 9.31 -0.82
C PHE A 142 0.83 10.37 -1.12
N ASP A 143 1.22 11.59 -1.48
CA ASP A 143 0.31 12.60 -2.01
C ASP A 143 -0.37 12.13 -3.30
N ALA A 144 0.42 11.61 -4.25
CA ALA A 144 -0.12 11.07 -5.50
C ALA A 144 -1.03 9.85 -5.26
N LEU A 145 -0.65 8.96 -4.34
CA LEU A 145 -1.43 7.80 -3.95
C LEU A 145 -2.76 8.22 -3.33
N LYS A 146 -2.71 9.16 -2.39
CA LYS A 146 -3.89 9.73 -1.72
C LYS A 146 -4.83 10.38 -2.73
N ALA A 147 -4.30 11.19 -3.66
CA ALA A 147 -5.09 11.79 -4.73
C ALA A 147 -5.72 10.72 -5.65
N GLY A 148 -4.98 9.66 -5.98
CA GLY A 148 -5.48 8.50 -6.71
C GLY A 148 -6.68 7.83 -6.03
N MET A 149 -6.56 7.55 -4.74
CA MET A 149 -7.63 6.98 -3.90
C MET A 149 -8.83 7.94 -3.78
N GLN A 150 -8.60 9.24 -3.65
CA GLN A 150 -9.67 10.24 -3.53
C GLN A 150 -10.53 10.39 -4.80
N ARG A 151 -9.97 10.07 -5.97
CA ARG A 151 -10.75 10.04 -7.24
C ARG A 151 -11.74 8.87 -7.30
N LEU A 152 -11.53 7.85 -6.47
CA LEU A 152 -12.31 6.62 -6.44
C LEU A 152 -13.12 6.57 -5.15
N THR A 153 -14.42 6.75 -5.31
CA THR A 153 -15.40 6.97 -4.24
C THR A 153 -16.47 5.88 -4.16
N THR A 154 -16.59 5.02 -5.18
CA THR A 154 -17.60 3.94 -5.28
C THR A 154 -17.02 2.65 -5.86
N LEU A 155 -17.67 1.51 -5.62
CA LEU A 155 -17.30 0.23 -6.24
C LEU A 155 -17.44 0.24 -7.76
N ASP A 156 -18.37 1.00 -8.32
CA ASP A 156 -18.53 1.11 -9.78
C ASP A 156 -17.30 1.74 -10.44
N GLN A 157 -16.73 2.77 -9.81
CA GLN A 157 -15.49 3.39 -10.29
C GLN A 157 -14.30 2.42 -10.22
N ILE A 158 -14.22 1.62 -9.16
CA ILE A 158 -13.22 0.55 -9.05
C ILE A 158 -13.43 -0.51 -10.12
N SER A 159 -14.69 -0.91 -10.36
CA SER A 159 -15.05 -1.92 -11.36
C SER A 159 -14.66 -1.47 -12.75
N ALA A 160 -14.98 -0.21 -13.10
CA ALA A 160 -14.55 0.40 -14.35
C ALA A 160 -13.02 0.36 -14.48
N LEU A 161 -12.30 0.79 -13.44
CA LEU A 161 -10.82 0.76 -13.44
C LEU A 161 -10.23 -0.65 -13.58
N ARG A 162 -10.82 -1.65 -12.92
CA ARG A 162 -10.29 -3.02 -12.86
C ARG A 162 -10.65 -3.88 -14.07
N TYR A 163 -11.79 -3.57 -14.70
CA TYR A 163 -12.40 -4.42 -15.71
C TYR A 163 -12.64 -3.70 -17.06
N ALA A 164 -12.17 -2.46 -17.24
CA ALA A 164 -12.32 -1.70 -18.49
C ALA A 164 -11.97 -2.52 -19.74
N ASP A 165 -10.86 -3.26 -19.68
CA ASP A 165 -10.32 -4.03 -20.81
C ASP A 165 -10.75 -5.51 -20.79
N LYS A 166 -11.77 -5.86 -20.01
CA LYS A 166 -12.23 -7.25 -19.81
C LYS A 166 -13.66 -7.44 -20.32
N PRO A 167 -13.86 -7.64 -21.63
CA PRO A 167 -15.20 -7.77 -22.21
C PRO A 167 -15.99 -8.97 -21.66
N GLU A 168 -15.32 -9.95 -21.07
CA GLU A 168 -15.95 -11.11 -20.42
C GLU A 168 -16.59 -10.79 -19.05
N MET A 169 -16.26 -9.64 -18.45
CA MET A 169 -16.75 -9.20 -17.16
C MET A 169 -18.08 -8.44 -17.30
N THR A 170 -19.18 -9.19 -17.37
CA THR A 170 -20.54 -8.61 -17.37
C THR A 170 -20.88 -8.01 -16.01
N PRO A 171 -21.87 -7.09 -15.92
CA PRO A 171 -22.32 -6.54 -14.64
C PRO A 171 -22.63 -7.60 -13.58
N GLU A 172 -23.27 -8.71 -13.97
CA GLU A 172 -23.61 -9.81 -13.06
C GLU A 172 -22.37 -10.52 -12.52
N LYS A 173 -21.33 -10.71 -13.34
CA LYS A 173 -20.07 -11.32 -12.90
C LYS A 173 -19.27 -10.40 -11.98
N ILE A 174 -19.30 -9.09 -12.26
CA ILE A 174 -18.69 -8.07 -11.41
C ILE A 174 -19.37 -8.09 -10.03
N GLU A 175 -20.71 -8.07 -10.01
CA GLU A 175 -21.47 -8.15 -8.75
C GLU A 175 -21.17 -9.44 -7.98
N GLN A 176 -21.15 -10.59 -8.66
CA GLN A 176 -20.77 -11.87 -8.03
C GLN A 176 -19.34 -11.83 -7.45
N ALA A 177 -18.39 -11.18 -8.13
CA ALA A 177 -17.04 -11.01 -7.62
C ALA A 177 -17.02 -10.16 -6.34
N TRP A 178 -17.82 -9.08 -6.29
CA TRP A 178 -17.96 -8.24 -5.10
C TRP A 178 -18.62 -8.96 -3.94
N GLN A 179 -19.69 -9.71 -4.19
CA GLN A 179 -20.32 -10.54 -3.14
C GLN A 179 -19.37 -11.60 -2.60
N LYS A 180 -18.51 -12.18 -3.44
CA LYS A 180 -17.45 -13.09 -2.98
C LYS A 180 -16.44 -12.38 -2.07
N HIS A 181 -16.00 -11.17 -2.43
CA HIS A 181 -15.09 -10.38 -1.58
C HIS A 181 -15.73 -10.02 -0.24
N LYS A 182 -16.99 -9.58 -0.23
CA LYS A 182 -17.75 -9.31 0.99
C LYS A 182 -17.83 -10.56 1.88
N ALA A 183 -18.18 -11.71 1.30
CA ALA A 183 -18.24 -12.97 2.03
C ALA A 183 -16.88 -13.41 2.61
N MET A 184 -15.77 -13.11 1.92
CA MET A 184 -14.42 -13.38 2.44
C MET A 184 -14.07 -12.48 3.63
N MET A 185 -14.46 -11.20 3.59
CA MET A 185 -14.31 -10.31 4.74
C MET A 185 -15.18 -10.79 5.90
N ASP A 186 -16.46 -11.10 5.66
CA ASP A 186 -17.40 -11.51 6.71
C ASP A 186 -17.00 -12.84 7.40
N ASN A 187 -16.31 -13.75 6.70
CA ASN A 187 -15.95 -15.08 7.19
C ASN A 187 -14.45 -15.24 7.49
N ASP A 188 -13.74 -14.19 7.94
CA ASP A 188 -12.29 -14.29 8.17
C ASP A 188 -11.95 -15.53 9.02
N PRO A 189 -11.34 -16.58 8.43
CA PRO A 189 -11.13 -17.86 9.11
C PRO A 189 -10.15 -17.75 10.28
N TYR A 190 -9.49 -16.60 10.45
CA TYR A 190 -8.58 -16.32 11.55
C TYR A 190 -9.28 -15.80 12.82
N GLU A 191 -10.61 -15.62 12.83
CA GLU A 191 -11.38 -15.39 14.07
C GLU A 191 -11.49 -16.66 14.97
N ARG A 192 -10.93 -17.80 14.54
CA ARG A 192 -10.96 -19.08 15.28
C ARG A 192 -9.59 -19.65 15.58
N THR A 193 -8.71 -18.92 16.26
CA THR A 193 -7.60 -19.51 17.03
C THR A 193 -7.18 -18.61 18.17
#